data_AF-A0A1Q7VV22-F1
#
_entry.id   AF-A0A1Q7VV22-F1
#
_cell.length_a   1.000
_cell.length_b   1.000
_cell.length_c   1.000
_cell.angle_alpha   90.00
_cell.angle_beta   90.00
_cell.angle_gamma   90.00
#
_symmetry.space_group_name_H-M   'P 1'
#
loop_
_entity.id
_entity.type
_entity.pdbx_description
1 polymer ?
#
loop_
_entity_poly.entity_id
_entity_poly.type
_entity_poly.pdbx_seq_one_letter_code
_entity_poly.pdbx_strand_id
1 'polypeptide(L)'
;MASVNIVEFLTARLDEREATAKATTPGPWGDHAPGSVYVEQSAVDDGHLVAEFPTCEDHEDRREADAAHIALNDPVYVLADLAAKRRILALHQPGGQFSELRDAPQYYCATCGSGEPYEYPTGWPCETLLLLTGPFAAHPDFDPAWAVPTS
;
A
#
# COMPACT_ATOMS: atom_id res chain seq x y z
N MET A 1 -11.42 18.83 -15.18
CA MET A 1 -11.41 17.51 -14.50
C MET A 1 -11.65 17.79 -13.03
N ALA A 2 -12.64 17.16 -12.41
CA ALA A 2 -12.78 17.27 -10.95
C ALA A 2 -11.51 16.65 -10.36
N SER A 3 -10.76 17.43 -9.55
CA SER A 3 -9.61 16.89 -8.83
C SER A 3 -10.12 15.81 -7.88
N VAL A 4 -9.74 14.56 -8.12
CA VAL A 4 -10.04 13.45 -7.20
C VAL A 4 -9.42 13.80 -5.85
N ASN A 5 -10.16 13.62 -4.75
CA ASN A 5 -9.61 13.83 -3.43
C ASN A 5 -8.57 12.72 -3.14
N ILE A 6 -7.41 13.04 -2.57
CA ILE A 6 -6.37 12.08 -2.20
C ILE A 6 -6.90 10.90 -1.36
N VAL A 7 -7.91 11.13 -0.50
CA VAL A 7 -8.57 10.07 0.29
C VAL A 7 -9.35 9.13 -0.61
N GLU A 8 -10.09 9.65 -1.59
CA GLU A 8 -10.82 8.85 -2.57
C GLU A 8 -9.84 8.05 -3.43
N PHE A 9 -8.74 8.68 -3.88
CA PHE A 9 -7.69 8.02 -4.64
C PHE A 9 -7.05 6.87 -3.84
N LEU A 10 -6.59 7.12 -2.61
CA LEU A 10 -5.98 6.09 -1.76
C LEU A 10 -6.97 4.97 -1.45
N THR A 11 -8.23 5.29 -1.18
CA THR A 11 -9.28 4.29 -0.93
C THR A 11 -9.45 3.37 -2.15
N ALA A 12 -9.64 3.95 -3.34
CA ALA A 12 -9.80 3.19 -4.57
C ALA A 12 -8.59 2.28 -4.86
N ARG A 13 -7.38 2.80 -4.71
CA ARG A 13 -6.16 2.01 -4.96
C ARG A 13 -5.95 0.90 -3.93
N LEU A 14 -6.31 1.11 -2.67
CA LEU A 14 -6.26 0.05 -1.65
C LEU A 14 -7.35 -1.02 -1.91
N ASP A 15 -8.54 -0.63 -2.36
CA ASP A 15 -9.62 -1.54 -2.71
C ASP A 15 -9.25 -2.45 -3.90
N GLU A 16 -8.62 -1.90 -4.94
CA GLU A 16 -8.11 -2.66 -6.09
C GLU A 16 -7.07 -3.70 -5.66
N ARG A 17 -6.13 -3.30 -4.79
CA ARG A 17 -5.09 -4.20 -4.26
C ARG A 17 -5.71 -5.30 -3.40
N GLU A 18 -6.70 -4.97 -2.56
CA GLU A 18 -7.39 -5.96 -1.74
C GLU A 18 -8.18 -6.94 -2.60
N ALA A 19 -8.92 -6.45 -3.60
CA ALA A 19 -9.68 -7.30 -4.53
C ALA A 19 -8.74 -8.28 -5.25
N THR A 20 -7.58 -7.80 -5.70
CA THR A 20 -6.55 -8.64 -6.32
C THR A 20 -6.03 -9.69 -5.34
N ALA A 21 -5.67 -9.31 -4.11
CA ALA A 21 -5.19 -10.26 -3.10
C ALA A 21 -6.24 -11.33 -2.76
N LYS A 22 -7.51 -10.95 -2.60
CA LYS A 22 -8.61 -11.87 -2.32
C LYS A 22 -8.90 -12.85 -3.45
N ALA A 23 -8.58 -12.49 -4.70
CA ALA A 23 -8.81 -13.33 -5.87
C ALA A 23 -7.69 -14.36 -6.12
N THR A 24 -6.55 -14.24 -5.42
CA THR A 24 -5.41 -15.16 -5.55
C THR A 24 -5.60 -16.44 -4.73
N THR A 25 -4.74 -17.44 -4.97
CA THR A 25 -4.72 -18.68 -4.17
C THR A 25 -4.51 -18.34 -2.69
N PRO A 26 -5.36 -18.81 -1.76
CA PRO A 26 -5.20 -18.50 -0.33
C PRO A 26 -3.80 -18.88 0.19
N GLY A 27 -3.21 -18.01 0.99
CA GLY A 27 -1.93 -18.26 1.67
C GLY A 27 -2.06 -19.12 2.94
N PRO A 28 -0.95 -19.34 3.65
CA PRO A 28 0.38 -18.79 3.38
C PRO A 28 1.04 -19.45 2.17
N TRP A 29 1.87 -18.69 1.46
CA TRP A 29 2.71 -19.19 0.37
C TRP A 29 4.12 -19.47 0.89
N GLY A 30 4.77 -20.50 0.35
CA GLY A 30 6.13 -20.90 0.69
C GLY A 30 6.93 -21.32 -0.54
N ASP A 31 8.25 -21.13 -0.47
CA ASP A 31 9.26 -21.44 -1.49
C ASP A 31 9.86 -22.84 -1.31
N HIS A 32 9.01 -23.84 -1.03
CA HIS A 32 9.43 -25.19 -0.62
C HIS A 32 10.29 -25.95 -1.64
N ALA A 33 10.46 -25.43 -2.87
CA ALA A 33 11.40 -25.95 -3.87
C ALA A 33 12.08 -24.80 -4.63
N PRO A 34 13.36 -24.95 -5.03
CA PRO A 34 14.11 -23.92 -5.75
C PRO A 34 13.40 -23.42 -7.01
N GLY A 35 13.13 -22.12 -7.06
CA GLY A 35 12.46 -21.47 -8.19
C GLY A 35 10.99 -21.88 -8.37
N SER A 36 10.28 -22.20 -7.28
CA SER A 36 8.83 -22.45 -7.27
C SER A 36 8.19 -21.95 -5.98
N VAL A 37 6.91 -21.57 -6.06
CA VAL A 37 6.10 -21.12 -4.92
C VAL A 37 4.86 -21.99 -4.82
N TYR A 38 4.56 -22.45 -3.61
CA TYR A 38 3.41 -23.30 -3.30
C TYR A 38 2.59 -22.71 -2.16
N VAL A 39 1.34 -23.13 -2.02
CA VAL A 39 0.61 -22.99 -0.75
C VAL A 39 1.23 -23.94 0.27
N GLU A 40 1.45 -23.47 1.50
CA GLU A 40 2.04 -24.27 2.57
C GLU A 40 1.29 -25.60 2.73
N GLN A 41 2.02 -26.71 2.69
CA GLN A 41 1.44 -28.04 2.72
C GLN A 41 0.75 -28.30 4.06
N SER A 42 -0.56 -28.55 4.01
CA SER A 42 -1.24 -29.31 5.06
C SER A 42 -0.90 -30.79 4.87
N ALA A 43 -0.80 -31.57 5.95
CA ALA A 43 -0.46 -33.01 5.92
C ALA A 43 -1.43 -33.92 5.13
N VAL A 44 -2.42 -33.34 4.44
CA VAL A 44 -3.53 -34.01 3.76
C VAL A 44 -3.77 -33.53 2.32
N ASP A 45 -3.01 -32.54 1.81
CA ASP A 45 -3.19 -32.02 0.45
C ASP A 45 -1.84 -31.82 -0.24
N ASP A 46 -1.71 -32.32 -1.46
CA ASP A 46 -0.54 -32.07 -2.30
C ASP A 46 -0.54 -30.57 -2.62
N GLY A 47 0.35 -29.81 -1.98
CA GLY A 47 0.36 -28.34 -1.99
C GLY A 47 0.13 -27.74 -3.38
N HIS A 48 -0.69 -26.69 -3.46
CA HIS A 48 -1.05 -26.08 -4.74
C HIS A 48 0.08 -25.19 -5.28
N LEU A 49 0.49 -25.43 -6.54
CA LEU A 49 1.49 -24.61 -7.22
C LEU A 49 0.93 -23.20 -7.50
N VAL A 50 1.63 -22.17 -7.00
CA VAL A 50 1.30 -20.75 -7.20
C VAL A 50 2.09 -20.20 -8.39
N ALA A 51 3.38 -20.48 -8.46
CA ALA A 51 4.27 -20.03 -9.52
C ALA A 51 5.43 -21.02 -9.72
N GLU A 52 5.86 -21.21 -10.97
CA GLU A 52 7.04 -21.98 -11.34
C GLU A 52 7.86 -21.18 -12.35
N PHE A 53 9.17 -21.14 -12.14
CA PHE A 53 10.09 -20.43 -13.02
C PHE A 53 10.91 -21.42 -13.86
N PRO A 54 10.98 -21.27 -15.19
CA PRO A 54 11.70 -22.20 -16.05
C PRO A 54 13.19 -22.26 -15.68
N THR A 55 13.76 -23.46 -15.69
CA THR A 55 15.19 -23.67 -15.46
C THR A 55 15.97 -23.17 -16.66
N CYS A 56 16.73 -22.09 -16.49
CA CYS A 56 17.74 -21.64 -17.45
C CYS A 56 19.06 -21.37 -16.71
N GLU A 57 20.16 -21.89 -17.26
CA GLU A 57 21.49 -21.88 -16.63
C GLU A 57 21.98 -20.46 -16.29
N ASP A 58 21.50 -19.44 -17.00
CA ASP A 58 21.94 -18.05 -16.83
C ASP A 58 21.23 -17.28 -15.70
N HIS A 59 20.19 -17.85 -15.06
CA HIS A 59 19.30 -17.10 -14.14
C HIS A 59 18.93 -17.82 -12.84
N GLU A 60 19.69 -18.84 -12.42
CA GLU A 60 19.38 -19.62 -11.22
C GLU A 60 19.15 -18.74 -9.98
N ASP A 61 20.07 -17.81 -9.68
CA ASP A 61 19.96 -16.88 -8.54
C ASP A 61 18.70 -16.00 -8.59
N ARG A 62 18.26 -15.59 -9.80
CA ARG A 62 17.08 -14.74 -9.95
C ARG A 62 15.80 -15.51 -9.69
N ARG A 63 15.74 -16.79 -10.07
CA ARG A 63 14.56 -17.63 -9.89
C ARG A 63 14.25 -17.85 -8.41
N GLU A 64 15.29 -18.11 -7.61
CA GLU A 64 15.13 -18.25 -6.16
C GLU A 64 14.73 -16.91 -5.53
N ALA A 65 15.37 -15.81 -5.93
CA ALA A 65 15.01 -14.48 -5.47
C ALA A 65 13.55 -14.09 -5.83
N ASP A 66 13.10 -14.41 -7.05
CA ASP A 66 11.73 -14.16 -7.51
C ASP A 66 10.72 -15.02 -6.74
N ALA A 67 11.01 -16.30 -6.52
CA ALA A 67 10.18 -17.19 -5.72
C ALA A 67 10.05 -16.70 -4.27
N ALA A 68 11.17 -16.33 -3.64
CA ALA A 68 11.19 -15.76 -2.30
C ALA A 68 10.42 -14.42 -2.24
N HIS A 69 10.56 -13.55 -3.24
CA HIS A 69 9.81 -12.30 -3.31
C HIS A 69 8.30 -12.53 -3.40
N ILE A 70 7.86 -13.47 -4.23
CA ILE A 70 6.44 -13.82 -4.34
C ILE A 70 5.93 -14.41 -3.03
N ALA A 71 6.66 -15.34 -2.41
CA ALA A 71 6.28 -15.94 -1.13
C ALA A 71 6.16 -14.89 0.00
N LEU A 72 7.05 -13.90 0.04
CA LEU A 72 6.96 -12.78 1.00
C LEU A 72 5.76 -11.86 0.79
N ASN A 73 5.16 -11.86 -0.40
CA ASN A 73 3.98 -11.07 -0.74
C ASN A 73 2.73 -11.96 -0.80
N ASP A 74 2.67 -12.97 0.07
CA ASP A 74 1.52 -13.86 0.15
C ASP A 74 0.22 -13.08 0.50
N PRO A 75 -0.96 -13.59 0.15
CA PRO A 75 -2.21 -12.87 0.33
C PRO A 75 -2.53 -12.57 1.79
N VAL A 76 -2.09 -13.39 2.74
CA VAL A 76 -2.28 -13.14 4.18
C VAL A 76 -1.49 -11.90 4.60
N TYR A 77 -0.21 -11.82 4.24
CA TYR A 77 0.61 -10.64 4.49
C TYR A 77 0.04 -9.39 3.82
N VAL A 78 -0.28 -9.46 2.52
CA VAL A 78 -0.78 -8.31 1.75
C VAL A 78 -2.08 -7.77 2.35
N LEU A 79 -3.02 -8.64 2.73
CA LEU A 79 -4.28 -8.19 3.35
C LEU A 79 -4.05 -7.53 4.72
N ALA A 80 -3.10 -8.01 5.51
CA ALA A 80 -2.74 -7.40 6.78
C ALA A 80 -2.09 -6.01 6.60
N ASP A 81 -1.18 -5.86 5.63
CA ASP A 81 -0.56 -4.58 5.26
C ASP A 81 -1.60 -3.55 4.77
N LEU A 82 -2.50 -3.97 3.88
CA LEU A 82 -3.59 -3.10 3.41
C LEU A 82 -4.53 -2.68 4.55
N ALA A 83 -4.83 -3.59 5.49
CA ALA A 83 -5.62 -3.26 6.67
C ALA A 83 -4.92 -2.22 7.56
N ALA A 84 -3.59 -2.29 7.71
CA ALA A 84 -2.81 -1.29 8.44
C ALA A 84 -2.86 0.08 7.73
N LYS A 85 -2.66 0.12 6.41
CA LYS A 85 -2.74 1.35 5.60
C LYS A 85 -4.12 2.01 5.68
N ARG A 86 -5.20 1.22 5.70
CA ARG A 86 -6.56 1.74 5.91
C ARG A 86 -6.76 2.35 7.28
N ARG A 87 -6.16 1.78 8.34
CA ARG A 87 -6.19 2.39 9.67
C ARG A 87 -5.46 3.73 9.69
N ILE A 88 -4.32 3.84 9.01
CA ILE A 88 -3.62 5.13 8.84
C ILE A 88 -4.53 6.14 8.12
N LEU A 89 -5.15 5.74 7.01
CA LEU A 89 -6.08 6.62 6.28
C LEU A 89 -7.26 7.07 7.17
N ALA A 90 -7.83 6.16 7.96
CA ALA A 90 -8.94 6.48 8.86
C ALA A 90 -8.54 7.41 10.02
N LEU A 91 -7.28 7.37 10.46
CA LEU A 91 -6.75 8.32 11.44
C LEU A 91 -6.59 9.70 10.79
N HIS A 92 -5.94 9.75 9.62
CA HIS A 92 -5.60 11.00 8.93
C HIS A 92 -6.76 11.52 8.08
N GLN A 93 -7.74 12.15 8.73
CA GLN A 93 -8.91 12.77 8.09
C GLN A 93 -8.80 14.31 8.02
N PRO A 94 -9.48 14.96 7.06
CA PRO A 94 -9.52 16.42 7.04
C PRO A 94 -10.28 16.91 8.28
N GLY A 95 -9.66 17.84 9.01
CA GLY A 95 -10.26 18.58 10.10
C GLY A 95 -11.13 19.73 9.61
N GLY A 96 -11.53 20.60 10.53
CA GLY A 96 -12.28 21.82 10.22
C GLY A 96 -11.48 22.84 9.41
N GLN A 97 -12.11 23.95 9.04
CA GLN A 97 -11.43 25.08 8.40
C GLN A 97 -10.77 25.97 9.45
N PHE A 98 -9.52 26.38 9.20
CA PHE A 98 -8.86 27.40 10.01
C PHE A 98 -9.27 28.78 9.49
N SER A 99 -10.39 29.33 9.98
CA SER A 99 -10.92 30.62 9.49
C SER A 99 -10.23 31.85 10.08
N GLU A 100 -9.35 31.68 11.06
CA GLU A 100 -8.79 32.77 11.87
C GLU A 100 -7.44 33.31 11.39
N LEU A 101 -6.79 32.66 10.42
CA LEU A 101 -5.49 33.07 9.87
C LEU A 101 -5.56 33.18 8.35
N ARG A 102 -5.18 34.35 7.81
CA ARG A 102 -5.29 34.70 6.38
C ARG A 102 -4.45 33.79 5.45
N ASP A 103 -3.38 33.20 5.99
CA ASP A 103 -2.43 32.34 5.28
C ASP A 103 -2.47 30.87 5.74
N ALA A 104 -3.45 30.47 6.57
CA ALA A 104 -3.57 29.08 6.99
C ALA A 104 -4.11 28.19 5.85
N PRO A 105 -3.68 26.91 5.78
CA PRO A 105 -4.27 25.96 4.86
C PRO A 105 -5.78 25.85 5.12
N GLN A 106 -6.57 25.72 4.04
CA GLN A 106 -8.04 25.67 4.14
C GLN A 106 -8.53 24.51 5.01
N TYR A 107 -7.78 23.42 5.04
CA TYR A 107 -8.03 22.26 5.86
C TYR A 107 -6.72 21.81 6.53
N TYR A 108 -6.82 21.24 7.72
CA TYR A 108 -5.72 20.60 8.41
C TYR A 108 -5.96 19.10 8.55
N CYS A 109 -4.93 18.32 8.87
CA CYS A 109 -5.12 16.92 9.26
C CYS A 109 -5.54 16.83 10.73
N ALA A 110 -6.67 16.20 11.04
CA ALA A 110 -7.20 16.11 12.40
C ALA A 110 -6.25 15.41 13.40
N THR A 111 -5.44 14.46 12.92
CA THR A 111 -4.44 13.75 13.75
C THR A 111 -3.14 14.53 13.90
N CYS A 112 -2.64 15.16 12.84
CA CYS A 112 -1.37 15.90 12.91
C CYS A 112 -1.55 17.29 13.54
N GLY A 113 -2.70 17.92 13.34
CA GLY A 113 -3.04 19.25 13.84
C GLY A 113 -3.65 19.28 15.24
N SER A 114 -3.74 18.16 15.95
CA SER A 114 -4.23 18.11 17.34
C SER A 114 -3.17 18.49 18.39
N GLY A 115 -2.08 19.13 17.97
CA GLY A 115 -0.99 19.61 18.83
C GLY A 115 -1.36 20.85 19.65
N GLU A 116 -0.39 21.38 20.39
CA GLU A 116 -0.55 22.56 21.25
C GLU A 116 -1.13 23.76 20.47
N PRO A 117 -1.97 24.62 21.09
CA PRO A 117 -2.73 25.69 20.40
C PRO A 117 -1.89 26.74 19.65
N TYR A 118 -0.57 26.73 19.80
CA TYR A 118 0.36 27.67 19.18
C TYR A 118 1.18 27.06 18.04
N GLU A 119 1.04 25.77 17.77
CA GLU A 119 1.72 25.10 16.66
C GLU A 119 0.87 25.25 15.39
N TYR A 120 1.49 25.65 14.27
CA TYR A 120 0.79 25.76 13.00
C TYR A 120 0.22 24.38 12.62
N PRO A 121 -1.10 24.25 12.42
CA PRO A 121 -1.69 22.95 12.12
C PRO A 121 -1.13 22.42 10.81
N THR A 122 -0.77 21.13 10.79
CA THR A 122 -0.29 20.48 9.57
C THR A 122 -1.35 20.57 8.49
N GLY A 123 -0.99 21.20 7.37
CA GLY A 123 -1.89 21.38 6.23
C GLY A 123 -2.40 20.06 5.68
N TRP A 124 -3.55 20.13 5.03
CA TRP A 124 -4.15 19.02 4.30
C TRP A 124 -3.76 19.06 2.81
N PRO A 125 -3.38 17.92 2.19
CA PRO A 125 -3.08 16.65 2.84
C PRO A 125 -1.77 16.68 3.62
N CYS A 126 -1.70 15.95 4.73
CA CYS A 126 -0.47 15.84 5.51
C CYS A 126 0.53 14.91 4.83
N GLU A 127 1.82 15.06 5.18
CA GLU A 127 2.92 14.27 4.63
C GLU A 127 2.71 12.76 4.72
N THR A 128 2.10 12.26 5.81
CA THR A 128 1.78 10.84 5.96
C THR A 128 0.89 10.32 4.83
N LEU A 129 -0.12 11.09 4.39
CA LEU A 129 -0.99 10.68 3.28
C LEU A 129 -0.24 10.77 1.95
N LEU A 130 0.59 11.79 1.77
CA LEU A 130 1.43 11.92 0.57
C LEU A 130 2.37 10.71 0.42
N LEU A 131 3.01 10.27 1.50
CA LEU A 131 3.87 9.07 1.51
C LEU A 131 3.11 7.80 1.12
N LEU A 132 1.85 7.65 1.54
CA LEU A 132 1.01 6.51 1.15
C LEU A 132 0.69 6.47 -0.35
N THR A 133 0.81 7.59 -1.07
CA THR A 133 0.58 7.61 -2.52
C THR A 133 1.76 7.05 -3.33
N GLY A 134 2.96 6.92 -2.73
CA GLY A 134 4.19 6.53 -3.42
C GLY A 134 4.08 5.29 -4.30
N PRO A 135 3.52 4.16 -3.82
CA PRO A 135 3.33 2.94 -4.63
C PRO A 135 2.41 3.12 -5.85
N PHE A 136 1.69 4.23 -5.93
CA PHE A 136 0.71 4.53 -6.98
C PHE A 136 1.11 5.72 -7.86
N ALA A 137 2.35 6.21 -7.77
CA ALA A 137 2.82 7.37 -8.53
C ALA A 137 2.74 7.19 -10.06
N ALA A 138 2.79 5.94 -10.55
CA ALA A 138 2.64 5.62 -11.97
C ALA A 138 1.17 5.42 -12.41
N HIS A 139 0.21 5.53 -11.49
CA HIS A 139 -1.21 5.32 -11.80
C HIS A 139 -1.76 6.47 -12.66
N PRO A 140 -2.59 6.23 -13.70
CA PRO A 140 -3.13 7.29 -14.56
C PRO A 140 -3.90 8.39 -13.83
N ASP A 141 -4.62 8.02 -12.75
CA ASP A 141 -5.37 8.96 -11.90
C ASP A 141 -4.52 9.67 -10.83
N PHE A 142 -3.21 9.41 -10.77
CA PHE A 142 -2.32 10.05 -9.79
C PHE A 142 -2.17 11.54 -10.09
N ASP A 143 -2.39 12.41 -9.10
CA ASP A 143 -2.08 13.83 -9.21
C ASP A 143 -0.58 14.05 -8.92
N PRO A 144 0.22 14.59 -9.86
CA PRO A 144 1.63 14.91 -9.63
C PRO A 144 1.88 15.82 -8.42
N ALA A 145 0.89 16.62 -7.99
CA ALA A 145 0.99 17.42 -6.77
C ALA A 145 1.11 16.58 -5.48
N TRP A 146 0.80 15.27 -5.54
CA TRP A 146 0.97 14.36 -4.40
C TRP A 146 2.37 13.73 -4.32
N ALA A 147 3.23 13.95 -5.32
CA ALA A 147 4.58 13.41 -5.31
C ALA A 147 5.41 14.00 -4.17
N VAL A 148 5.98 13.13 -3.33
CA VAL A 148 6.96 13.53 -2.30
C VAL A 148 8.34 13.54 -2.94
N PRO A 149 9.15 14.61 -2.79
CA PRO A 149 10.54 14.61 -3.24
C PRO A 149 11.29 13.47 -2.57
N THR A 150 11.86 12.56 -3.37
CA THR A 150 12.73 11.51 -2.85
C THR A 150 14.02 12.14 -2.32
N SER A 151 14.33 11.90 -1.05
CA SER A 151 15.60 12.26 -0.41
C SER A 151 16.79 11.52 -1.00
#